data_AF-A0A2U1JJY8-F1
#
_entry.id   AF-A0A2U1JJY8-F1
#
_cell.length_a   1.000
_cell.length_b   1.000
_cell.length_c   1.000
_cell.angle_alpha   90.00
_cell.angle_beta   90.00
_cell.angle_gamma   90.00
#
_symmetry.space_group_name_H-M   'P 1'
#
loop_
_entity.id
_entity.type
_entity.pdbx_description
1 polymer ?
#
loop_
_entity_poly.entity_id
_entity_poly.type
_entity_poly.pdbx_seq_one_letter_code
_entity_poly.pdbx_strand_id
1 'polypeptide(L)'
;MRMINYFLKGFGFVSLNEFLKSAFGFIYTSTSIIKIDLIVAFIFSTVSFLFGFNHLFLIAYVVLLVSEWYTGVQASLKRGERHESRKFGRMILKIATYLVPIYILNTFAQNADFIKILDMELDPFAWLYWAVLLGIIWQLLVSLLENLDSLGVRYAKTLIRIINKKFYKQFEIDDTDNSPI
;
A
#
# COMPACT_ATOMS: atom_id res chain seq x y z
N MET A 1 -29.84 -27.06 8.22
CA MET A 1 -30.91 -26.03 8.39
C MET A 1 -32.27 -26.59 8.86
N ARG A 2 -32.77 -27.73 8.34
CA ARG A 2 -34.12 -28.22 8.72
C ARG A 2 -34.27 -28.65 10.19
N MET A 3 -33.26 -29.30 10.77
CA MET A 3 -33.31 -29.77 12.18
C MET A 3 -33.32 -28.61 13.18
N ILE A 4 -32.51 -27.57 12.94
CA ILE A 4 -32.45 -26.39 13.81
C ILE A 4 -33.78 -25.61 13.76
N ASN A 5 -34.38 -25.45 12.58
CA ASN A 5 -35.70 -24.84 12.45
C ASN A 5 -36.79 -25.64 13.18
N TYR A 6 -36.67 -26.98 13.23
CA TYR A 6 -37.64 -27.82 13.95
C TYR A 6 -37.55 -27.64 15.46
N PHE A 7 -36.34 -27.51 16.00
CA PHE A 7 -36.10 -27.24 17.41
C PHE A 7 -36.58 -25.83 17.82
N LEU A 8 -36.30 -24.83 16.98
CA LEU A 8 -36.70 -23.44 17.21
C LEU A 8 -38.22 -23.22 17.15
N LYS A 9 -38.94 -24.03 16.38
CA LYS A 9 -40.41 -24.05 16.41
C LYS A 9 -40.98 -24.42 17.77
N GLY A 10 -40.29 -25.26 18.55
CA GLY A 10 -40.65 -25.58 19.93
C GLY A 10 -40.61 -24.37 20.87
N PHE A 11 -39.86 -23.32 20.51
CA PHE A 11 -39.76 -22.05 21.24
C PHE A 11 -40.61 -20.93 20.62
N GLY A 12 -41.47 -21.25 19.63
CA GLY A 12 -42.33 -20.27 18.97
C GLY A 12 -41.69 -19.51 17.81
N PHE A 13 -40.48 -19.86 17.37
CA PHE A 13 -39.83 -19.25 16.20
C PHE A 13 -40.03 -20.10 14.94
N VAL A 14 -40.52 -19.50 13.85
CA VAL A 14 -40.82 -20.20 12.60
C VAL A 14 -39.54 -20.63 11.87
N SER A 15 -38.45 -19.88 12.06
CA SER A 15 -37.15 -20.17 11.45
C SER A 15 -35.97 -19.61 12.26
N LEU A 16 -34.77 -20.14 11.98
CA LEU A 16 -33.50 -19.63 12.50
C LEU A 16 -33.30 -18.14 12.22
N ASN A 17 -33.73 -17.66 11.05
CA ASN A 17 -33.66 -16.24 10.71
C ASN A 17 -34.54 -15.36 11.61
N GLU A 18 -35.74 -15.83 11.96
CA GLU A 18 -36.64 -15.09 12.84
C GLU A 18 -36.12 -15.05 14.27
N PHE A 19 -35.59 -16.17 14.75
CA PHE A 19 -34.91 -16.24 16.05
C PHE A 19 -33.73 -15.28 16.12
N LEU A 20 -32.83 -15.29 15.12
CA LEU A 20 -31.67 -14.39 15.08
C LEU A 20 -32.10 -12.91 14.97
N LYS A 21 -33.18 -12.61 14.25
CA LYS A 21 -33.71 -11.25 14.15
C LYS A 21 -34.36 -10.77 15.45
N SER A 22 -34.95 -11.67 16.23
CA SER A 22 -35.51 -11.35 17.55
C SER A 22 -34.43 -11.19 18.62
N ALA A 23 -33.50 -12.16 18.71
CA ALA A 23 -32.43 -12.17 19.71
C ALA A 23 -31.33 -11.13 19.43
N PHE A 24 -31.06 -10.84 18.16
CA PHE A 24 -29.95 -9.98 17.73
C PHE A 24 -30.38 -8.93 16.70
N GLY A 25 -31.62 -8.41 16.78
CA GLY A 25 -32.20 -7.53 15.75
C GLY A 25 -31.34 -6.33 15.35
N PHE A 26 -30.57 -5.76 16.29
CA PHE A 26 -29.60 -4.68 16.00
C PHE A 26 -28.43 -5.17 15.14
N ILE A 27 -27.84 -6.31 15.48
CA ILE A 27 -26.74 -6.96 14.72
C ILE A 27 -27.27 -7.47 13.38
N TYR A 28 -28.48 -8.04 13.35
CA TYR A 28 -29.13 -8.59 12.16
C TYR A 28 -29.43 -7.49 11.12
N THR A 29 -29.92 -6.33 11.58
CA THR A 29 -30.17 -5.14 10.74
C THR A 29 -28.87 -4.44 10.34
N SER A 30 -27.85 -4.45 11.23
CA SER A 30 -26.52 -3.88 10.97
C SER A 30 -25.56 -4.86 10.29
N THR A 31 -26.02 -6.04 9.85
CA THR A 31 -25.15 -7.09 9.29
C THR A 31 -24.29 -6.59 8.14
N SER A 32 -24.78 -5.67 7.32
CA SER A 32 -23.99 -5.09 6.24
C SER A 32 -22.80 -4.29 6.74
N ILE A 33 -22.99 -3.46 7.77
CA ILE A 33 -21.93 -2.63 8.36
C ILE A 33 -20.92 -3.53 9.07
N ILE A 34 -21.38 -4.51 9.85
CA ILE A 34 -20.51 -5.46 10.56
C ILE A 34 -19.71 -6.32 9.57
N LYS A 35 -20.30 -6.73 8.45
CA LYS A 35 -19.57 -7.45 7.39
C LYS A 35 -18.49 -6.59 6.75
N ILE A 36 -18.81 -5.33 6.43
CA ILE A 36 -17.83 -4.40 5.86
C ILE A 36 -16.70 -4.16 6.85
N ASP A 37 -17.02 -3.91 8.12
CA ASP A 37 -16.05 -3.71 9.20
C ASP A 37 -15.13 -4.92 9.36
N LEU A 38 -15.68 -6.14 9.38
CA LEU A 38 -14.90 -7.37 9.48
C LEU A 38 -13.97 -7.57 8.29
N ILE A 39 -14.41 -7.24 7.07
CA ILE A 39 -13.55 -7.30 5.87
C ILE A 39 -12.43 -6.25 5.96
N VAL A 40 -12.75 -5.02 6.35
CA VAL A 40 -11.77 -3.93 6.48
C VAL A 40 -10.76 -4.25 7.58
N ALA A 41 -11.21 -4.71 8.74
CA ALA A 41 -10.35 -5.13 9.85
C ALA A 41 -9.46 -6.30 9.45
N PHE A 42 -9.99 -7.28 8.72
CA PHE A 42 -9.20 -8.38 8.18
C PHE A 42 -8.09 -7.87 7.25
N ILE A 43 -8.42 -7.00 6.30
CA ILE A 43 -7.43 -6.41 5.38
C ILE A 43 -6.36 -5.64 6.16
N PHE A 44 -6.75 -4.77 7.09
CA PHE A 44 -5.80 -3.98 7.87
C PHE A 44 -4.91 -4.85 8.77
N SER A 45 -5.47 -5.87 9.41
CA SER A 45 -4.71 -6.82 10.21
C SER A 45 -3.73 -7.61 9.35
N THR A 46 -4.17 -8.10 8.19
CA THR A 46 -3.28 -8.84 7.28
C THR A 46 -2.16 -7.96 6.77
N VAL A 47 -2.45 -6.72 6.38
CA VAL A 47 -1.44 -5.76 5.91
C VAL A 47 -0.44 -5.45 7.02
N SER A 48 -0.92 -5.10 8.22
CA SER A 48 -0.05 -4.79 9.35
C SER A 48 0.82 -5.97 9.75
N PHE A 49 0.26 -7.19 9.69
CA PHE A 49 0.99 -8.41 10.01
C PHE A 49 2.06 -8.72 8.95
N LEU A 50 1.70 -8.73 7.67
CA LEU A 50 2.60 -9.12 6.59
C LEU A 50 3.68 -8.07 6.30
N PHE A 51 3.31 -6.79 6.30
CA PHE A 51 4.19 -5.73 5.82
C PHE A 51 4.68 -4.77 6.91
N GLY A 52 4.17 -4.87 8.14
CA GLY A 52 4.68 -4.12 9.29
C GLY A 52 4.21 -2.67 9.39
N PHE A 53 3.39 -2.17 8.46
CA PHE A 53 2.91 -0.79 8.47
C PHE A 53 1.43 -0.67 8.88
N ASN A 54 1.09 0.46 9.53
CA ASN A 54 -0.25 0.70 10.04
C ASN A 54 -1.27 1.09 8.94
N HIS A 55 -2.54 1.17 9.32
CA HIS A 55 -3.63 1.48 8.40
C HIS A 55 -3.51 2.90 7.79
N LEU A 56 -3.00 3.89 8.53
CA LEU A 56 -2.79 5.25 8.02
C LEU A 56 -1.75 5.26 6.89
N PHE A 57 -0.65 4.54 7.10
CA PHE A 57 0.38 4.36 6.08
C PHE A 57 -0.18 3.64 4.86
N LEU A 58 -0.96 2.56 5.04
CA LEU A 58 -1.63 1.86 3.95
C LEU A 58 -2.51 2.81 3.12
N ILE A 59 -3.33 3.65 3.77
CA ILE A 59 -4.20 4.61 3.10
C ILE A 59 -3.36 5.59 2.26
N ALA A 60 -2.31 6.18 2.85
CA ALA A 60 -1.43 7.10 2.14
C ALA A 60 -0.72 6.41 0.95
N TYR A 61 -0.27 5.18 1.12
CA TYR A 61 0.38 4.39 0.09
C TYR A 61 -0.57 4.04 -1.07
N VAL A 62 -1.82 3.68 -0.77
CA VAL A 62 -2.86 3.44 -1.78
C VAL A 62 -3.18 4.72 -2.56
N VAL A 63 -3.31 5.86 -1.87
CA VAL A 63 -3.52 7.17 -2.52
C VAL A 63 -2.36 7.50 -3.46
N LEU A 64 -1.12 7.24 -3.04
CA LEU A 64 0.07 7.45 -3.87
C LEU A 64 0.05 6.57 -5.12
N LEU A 65 -0.23 5.27 -4.98
CA LEU A 65 -0.31 4.32 -6.11
C LEU A 65 -1.42 4.70 -7.10
N VAL A 66 -2.62 5.01 -6.60
CA VAL A 66 -3.75 5.41 -7.44
C VAL A 66 -3.42 6.71 -8.18
N SER A 67 -2.76 7.66 -7.52
CA SER A 67 -2.34 8.92 -8.15
C SER A 67 -1.29 8.68 -9.22
N GLU A 68 -0.27 7.86 -8.95
CA GLU A 68 0.79 7.51 -9.92
C GLU A 68 0.18 6.84 -11.15
N TRP A 69 -0.70 5.87 -10.94
CA TRP A 69 -1.36 5.16 -12.02
C TRP A 69 -2.29 6.07 -12.83
N TYR A 70 -3.15 6.85 -12.16
CA TYR A 70 -4.08 7.77 -12.81
C TYR A 70 -3.35 8.82 -13.66
N THR A 71 -2.34 9.47 -13.09
CA THR A 71 -1.52 10.45 -13.82
C THR A 71 -0.74 9.82 -14.96
N GLY A 72 -0.24 8.59 -14.79
CA GLY A 72 0.43 7.84 -15.85
C GLY A 72 -0.49 7.48 -17.01
N VAL A 73 -1.73 7.10 -16.72
CA VAL A 73 -2.76 6.86 -17.75
C VAL A 73 -3.06 8.16 -18.51
N GLN A 74 -3.27 9.26 -17.81
CA GLN A 74 -3.53 10.57 -18.42
C GLN A 74 -2.33 11.06 -19.27
N ALA A 75 -1.11 10.90 -18.78
CA ALA A 75 0.11 11.25 -19.49
C ALA A 75 0.25 10.46 -20.79
N SER A 76 -0.03 9.15 -20.74
CA SER A 76 0.02 8.27 -21.89
C SER A 76 -1.08 8.59 -22.93
N LEU A 77 -2.28 8.95 -22.47
CA LEU A 77 -3.35 9.46 -23.33
C LEU A 77 -2.94 10.74 -24.06
N LYS A 78 -2.31 11.71 -23.36
CA LYS A 78 -1.80 12.95 -23.95
C LYS A 78 -0.74 12.71 -25.02
N ARG A 79 0.05 11.64 -24.89
CA ARG A 79 1.07 11.21 -25.88
C ARG A 79 0.48 10.47 -27.08
N GLY A 80 -0.84 10.25 -27.12
CA GLY A 80 -1.51 9.55 -28.22
C GLY A 80 -1.33 8.02 -28.21
N GLU A 81 -0.85 7.45 -27.10
CA GLU A 81 -0.65 6.01 -26.98
C GLU A 81 -1.98 5.29 -26.77
N ARG A 82 -2.24 4.22 -27.54
CA ARG A 82 -3.46 3.41 -27.39
C ARG A 82 -3.61 2.89 -25.95
N HIS A 83 -4.84 2.87 -25.46
CA HIS A 83 -5.17 2.31 -24.15
C HIS A 83 -4.98 0.79 -24.20
N GLU A 84 -3.87 0.29 -23.67
CA GLU A 84 -3.60 -1.15 -23.58
C GLU A 84 -3.74 -1.65 -22.15
N SER A 85 -4.35 -2.83 -21.98
CA SER A 85 -4.39 -3.62 -20.73
C SER A 85 -2.99 -3.79 -20.11
N ARG A 86 -1.93 -3.74 -20.93
CA ARG A 86 -0.53 -3.74 -20.50
C ARG A 86 -0.20 -2.66 -19.46
N LYS A 87 -0.88 -1.51 -19.46
CA LYS A 87 -0.67 -0.43 -18.47
C LYS A 87 -1.09 -0.86 -17.06
N PHE A 88 -2.21 -1.55 -16.94
CA PHE A 88 -2.68 -2.10 -15.67
C PHE A 88 -1.81 -3.26 -15.19
N GLY A 89 -1.38 -4.13 -16.10
CA GLY A 89 -0.43 -5.21 -15.79
C GLY A 89 0.90 -4.68 -15.23
N ARG A 90 1.43 -3.58 -15.78
CA ARG A 90 2.63 -2.91 -15.26
C ARG A 90 2.45 -2.40 -13.83
N MET A 91 1.27 -1.88 -13.48
CA MET A 91 0.97 -1.44 -12.12
C MET A 91 0.93 -2.62 -11.14
N ILE A 92 0.24 -3.71 -11.49
CA ILE A 92 0.21 -4.92 -10.64
C ILE A 92 1.62 -5.46 -10.45
N LEU A 93 2.43 -5.52 -11.50
CA LEU A 93 3.81 -5.97 -11.41
C LEU A 93 4.64 -5.08 -10.49
N LYS A 94 4.55 -3.74 -10.61
CA LYS A 94 5.22 -2.81 -9.68
C LYS A 94 4.82 -3.09 -8.23
N ILE A 95 3.52 -3.22 -7.96
CA ILE A 95 3.00 -3.49 -6.61
C ILE A 95 3.58 -4.82 -6.08
N ALA A 96 3.50 -5.90 -6.86
CA ALA A 96 4.04 -7.20 -6.46
C ALA A 96 5.56 -7.13 -6.20
N THR A 97 6.32 -6.50 -7.09
CA THR A 97 7.77 -6.31 -6.96
C THR A 97 8.15 -5.52 -5.71
N TYR A 98 7.32 -4.57 -5.27
CA TYR A 98 7.56 -3.81 -4.04
C TYR A 98 7.13 -4.56 -2.78
N LEU A 99 6.01 -5.29 -2.82
CA LEU A 99 5.50 -6.00 -1.65
C LEU A 99 6.37 -7.19 -1.23
N VAL A 100 6.99 -7.89 -2.17
CA VAL A 100 7.87 -9.04 -1.88
C VAL A 100 9.05 -8.68 -0.97
N PRO A 101 9.93 -7.71 -1.31
CA PRO A 101 11.05 -7.34 -0.45
C PRO A 101 10.58 -6.74 0.88
N ILE A 102 9.49 -5.95 0.89
CA ILE A 102 8.90 -5.42 2.14
C ILE A 102 8.49 -6.58 3.06
N TYR A 103 7.79 -7.59 2.54
CA TYR A 103 7.38 -8.76 3.31
C TYR A 103 8.57 -9.53 3.88
N ILE A 104 9.59 -9.80 3.04
CA ILE A 104 10.80 -10.52 3.47
C ILE A 104 11.51 -9.76 4.58
N LEU A 105 11.75 -8.46 4.38
CA LEU A 105 12.47 -7.63 5.34
C LEU A 105 11.70 -7.42 6.63
N ASN A 106 10.38 -7.23 6.57
CA ASN A 106 9.53 -7.17 7.76
C ASN A 106 9.58 -8.49 8.53
N THR A 107 9.51 -9.62 7.83
CA THR A 107 9.61 -10.95 8.46
C THR A 107 10.97 -11.12 9.14
N PHE A 108 12.07 -10.69 8.51
CA PHE A 108 13.39 -10.74 9.13
C PHE A 108 13.50 -9.82 10.35
N ALA A 109 13.02 -8.58 10.27
CA ALA A 109 13.05 -7.64 11.40
C ALA A 109 12.21 -8.13 12.59
N GLN A 110 11.06 -8.79 12.34
CA GLN A 110 10.19 -9.30 13.42
C GLN A 110 10.69 -10.59 14.07
N ASN A 111 11.55 -11.37 13.40
CA ASN A 111 11.96 -12.70 13.85
C ASN A 111 13.47 -12.80 14.13
N ALA A 112 14.22 -11.71 14.00
CA ALA A 112 15.65 -11.67 14.32
C ALA A 112 15.86 -10.99 15.68
N ASP A 113 16.46 -11.72 16.62
CA ASP A 113 16.81 -11.19 17.93
C ASP A 113 18.19 -10.52 17.89
N PHE A 114 18.20 -9.19 17.87
CA PHE A 114 19.43 -8.40 18.02
C PHE A 114 19.53 -7.76 19.39
N ILE A 115 20.77 -7.54 19.84
CA ILE A 115 21.07 -6.92 21.13
C ILE A 115 20.62 -5.45 21.09
N LYS A 116 19.70 -5.08 21.98
CA LYS A 116 19.31 -3.69 22.21
C LYS A 116 20.34 -3.04 23.13
N ILE A 117 21.12 -2.08 22.62
CA ILE A 117 22.07 -1.31 23.43
C ILE A 117 21.49 0.10 23.59
N LEU A 118 21.18 0.48 24.83
CA LEU A 118 20.87 1.85 25.21
C LEU A 118 19.65 2.47 24.47
N ASP A 119 18.52 1.74 24.43
CA ASP A 119 17.28 2.11 23.71
C ASP A 119 17.42 2.35 22.20
N MET A 120 18.62 2.17 21.63
CA MET A 120 18.80 2.08 20.19
C MET A 120 18.61 0.63 19.76
N GLU A 121 17.56 0.41 18.98
CA GLU A 121 17.33 -0.85 18.28
C GLU A 121 18.38 -0.95 17.16
N LEU A 122 19.53 -1.56 17.48
CA LEU A 122 20.61 -1.88 16.54
C LEU A 122 20.23 -3.12 15.71
N ASP A 123 19.01 -3.14 15.18
CA ASP A 123 18.54 -4.17 14.28
C ASP A 123 18.83 -3.75 12.83
N PRO A 124 19.86 -4.33 12.18
CA PRO A 124 20.18 -4.00 10.80
C PRO A 124 19.04 -4.37 9.83
N PHE A 125 18.19 -5.37 10.14
CA PHE A 125 17.04 -5.72 9.30
C PHE A 125 15.91 -4.71 9.44
N ALA A 126 15.66 -4.16 10.63
CA ALA A 126 14.73 -3.06 10.81
C ALA A 126 15.19 -1.82 10.01
N TRP A 127 16.47 -1.47 10.07
CA TRP A 127 17.00 -0.34 9.29
C TRP A 127 16.90 -0.59 7.78
N LEU A 128 17.25 -1.79 7.33
CA LEU A 128 17.14 -2.17 5.92
C LEU A 128 15.68 -2.16 5.45
N TYR A 129 14.75 -2.65 6.27
CA TYR A 129 13.31 -2.56 6.03
C TYR A 129 12.88 -1.11 5.81
N TRP A 130 13.21 -0.20 6.74
CA TRP A 130 12.84 1.21 6.63
C TRP A 130 13.50 1.90 5.44
N ALA A 131 14.76 1.59 5.14
CA ALA A 131 15.48 2.13 3.99
C ALA A 131 14.84 1.70 2.66
N VAL A 132 14.52 0.41 2.52
CA VAL A 132 13.84 -0.12 1.33
C VAL A 132 12.43 0.45 1.19
N LEU A 133 11.68 0.54 2.29
CA LEU A 133 10.35 1.14 2.30
C LEU A 133 10.40 2.61 1.84
N LEU A 134 11.32 3.41 2.38
CA LEU A 134 11.53 4.79 1.97
C LEU A 134 11.95 4.89 0.49
N GLY A 135 12.84 4.02 0.04
CA GLY A 135 13.26 3.95 -1.36
C GLY A 135 12.09 3.67 -2.32
N ILE A 136 11.19 2.76 -1.96
CA ILE A 136 9.98 2.46 -2.74
C ILE A 136 9.04 3.65 -2.78
N ILE A 137 8.75 4.28 -1.63
CA ILE A 137 7.91 5.49 -1.58
C ILE A 137 8.51 6.60 -2.43
N TRP A 138 9.81 6.81 -2.30
CA TRP A 138 10.55 7.80 -3.07
C TRP A 138 10.43 7.56 -4.57
N GLN A 139 10.63 6.32 -5.02
CA GLN A 139 10.52 5.97 -6.42
C GLN A 139 9.09 6.17 -6.96
N LEU A 140 8.06 5.85 -6.17
CA LEU A 140 6.66 6.13 -6.54
C LEU A 140 6.38 7.64 -6.63
N LEU A 141 6.91 8.44 -5.70
CA LEU A 141 6.79 9.90 -5.74
C LEU A 141 7.46 10.49 -6.98
N VAL A 142 8.67 10.04 -7.32
CA VAL A 142 9.37 10.48 -8.54
C VAL A 142 8.56 10.10 -9.78
N SER A 143 8.07 8.86 -9.88
CA SER A 143 7.22 8.39 -10.98
C SER A 143 5.94 9.23 -11.13
N LEU A 144 5.29 9.58 -10.01
CA LEU A 144 4.13 10.47 -9.99
C LEU A 144 4.49 11.87 -10.52
N LEU A 145 5.59 12.44 -10.06
CA LEU A 145 6.02 13.77 -10.49
C LEU A 145 6.36 13.80 -11.99
N GLU A 146 7.04 12.79 -12.52
CA GLU A 146 7.35 12.67 -13.95
C GLU A 146 6.07 12.62 -14.80
N ASN A 147 5.06 11.86 -14.36
CA ASN A 147 3.76 11.83 -15.00
C ASN A 147 3.10 13.23 -15.00
N LEU A 148 3.14 13.93 -13.87
CA LEU A 148 2.60 15.30 -13.74
C LEU A 148 3.35 16.34 -14.61
N ASP A 149 4.68 16.24 -14.71
CA ASP A 149 5.48 17.13 -15.58
C ASP A 149 5.08 16.95 -17.05
N SER A 150 4.89 15.70 -17.49
CA SER A 150 4.42 15.43 -18.86
C SER A 150 3.01 15.95 -19.14
N LEU A 151 2.16 16.06 -18.10
CA LEU A 151 0.85 16.69 -18.18
C LEU A 151 0.93 18.23 -18.25
N GLY A 152 2.07 18.84 -17.92
CA GLY A 152 2.30 20.28 -17.99
C GLY A 152 2.10 21.00 -16.66
N VAL A 153 2.07 20.28 -15.54
CA VAL A 153 1.93 20.87 -14.20
C VAL A 153 3.23 21.57 -13.82
N ARG A 154 3.22 22.92 -13.85
CA ARG A 154 4.42 23.77 -13.62
C ARG A 154 5.16 23.47 -12.30
N TYR A 155 4.44 23.08 -11.25
CA TYR A 155 5.03 22.77 -9.94
C TYR A 155 5.78 21.44 -9.90
N ALA A 156 5.39 20.45 -10.72
CA ALA A 156 6.07 19.16 -10.79
C ALA A 156 7.49 19.32 -11.31
N LYS A 157 7.68 20.12 -12.36
CA LYS A 157 9.01 20.45 -12.91
C LYS A 157 9.95 21.07 -11.88
N THR A 158 9.43 21.98 -11.05
CA THR A 158 10.20 22.63 -9.98
C THR A 158 10.55 21.65 -8.87
N LEU A 159 9.60 20.81 -8.44
CA LEU A 159 9.82 19.77 -7.43
C LEU A 159 10.83 18.72 -7.91
N ILE A 160 10.72 18.21 -9.14
CA ILE A 160 11.69 17.29 -9.75
C ILE A 160 13.07 17.93 -9.80
N ARG A 161 13.17 19.21 -10.20
CA ARG A 161 14.46 19.91 -10.27
C ARG A 161 15.09 20.09 -8.88
N ILE A 162 14.29 20.34 -7.83
CA ILE A 162 14.79 20.43 -6.44
C ILE A 162 15.25 19.05 -5.96
N ILE A 163 14.44 18.02 -6.24
CA ILE A 163 14.72 16.62 -5.90
C ILE A 163 16.02 16.16 -6.56
N ASN A 164 16.12 16.31 -7.89
CA ASN A 164 17.32 15.95 -8.65
C ASN A 164 18.52 16.77 -8.21
N LYS A 165 18.39 18.08 -7.99
CA LYS A 165 19.53 18.90 -7.54
C LYS A 165 20.04 18.50 -6.16
N LYS A 166 19.18 18.04 -5.24
CA LYS A 166 19.63 17.54 -3.93
C LYS A 166 20.21 16.12 -4.03
N PHE A 167 19.58 15.25 -4.81
CA PHE A 167 20.03 13.87 -4.99
C PHE A 167 21.37 13.81 -5.74
N TYR A 168 21.49 14.46 -6.91
CA TYR A 168 22.74 14.51 -7.68
C TYR A 168 23.88 15.23 -6.95
N LYS A 169 23.59 16.25 -6.13
CA LYS A 169 24.61 16.92 -5.33
C LYS A 169 25.08 16.10 -4.13
N GLN A 170 24.26 15.15 -3.67
CA GLN A 170 24.61 14.21 -2.60
C GLN A 170 25.27 12.93 -3.15
N PHE A 171 25.10 12.67 -4.45
CA PHE A 171 25.77 11.64 -5.24
C PHE A 171 26.69 12.26 -6.29
N GLU A 172 27.42 13.34 -5.96
CA GLU A 172 28.57 13.76 -6.77
C GLU A 172 29.60 12.60 -6.73
N ILE A 173 29.37 11.61 -7.60
CA ILE A 173 30.42 10.99 -8.39
C ILE A 173 31.07 12.19 -9.06
N ASP A 174 32.29 12.50 -8.64
CA ASP A 174 33.15 13.45 -9.31
C ASP A 174 33.22 13.07 -10.80
N ASP A 175 32.36 13.67 -11.62
CA ASP A 175 32.63 13.91 -13.04
C ASP A 175 33.63 15.08 -13.18
N THR A 176 34.55 15.20 -12.23
CA THR A 176 35.84 15.87 -12.40
C THR A 176 36.92 14.81 -12.54
N ASP A 177 36.87 14.08 -13.65
CA ASP A 177 38.10 13.92 -14.41
C ASP A 177 37.84 14.37 -15.86
N ASN A 178 38.25 15.62 -16.08
CA ASN A 178 38.28 16.34 -17.34
C ASN A 178 38.92 15.48 -18.44
N SER A 179 38.18 15.12 -19.49
CA SER A 179 38.09 15.86 -20.76
C SER A 179 39.29 15.62 -21.74
N PRO A 180 39.11 15.88 -23.04
CA PRO A 180 39.67 15.11 -24.14
C PRO A 180 41.07 15.58 -24.57
N ILE A 181 41.94 14.61 -24.89
CA ILE A 181 42.89 14.64 -26.03
C ILE A 181 42.97 13.23 -26.59
#